data_AF-A0AB37SCL9-F1
#
_entry.id   AF-A0AB37SCL9-F1
#
_cell.length_a   1.000
_cell.length_b   1.000
_cell.length_c   1.000
_cell.angle_alpha   90.00
_cell.angle_beta   90.00
_cell.angle_gamma   90.00
#
_symmetry.space_group_name_H-M   'P 1'
#
loop_
_entity.id
_entity.type
_entity.pdbx_description
1 polymer ?
#
loop_
_entity_poly.entity_id
_entity_poly.type
_entity_poly.pdbx_seq_one_letter_code
_entity_poly.pdbx_strand_id
1 'polypeptide(L)'
;MRRVVHIAFFALLVYLIGDRALLHAQGRDASPTACSQGAEQVKYAALGKGFGSAAADSQSEAFMSSCLVSGRGNQDAAVAAR
;
A
#
# COMPACT_ATOMS: atom_id res chain seq x y z
N MET A 1 -30.83 23.22 -21.50
CA MET A 1 -31.17 22.23 -20.44
C MET A 1 -30.41 20.91 -20.59
N ARG A 2 -30.64 20.10 -21.63
CA ARG A 2 -30.00 18.77 -21.79
C ARG A 2 -28.46 18.76 -21.71
N ARG A 3 -27.79 19.73 -22.33
CA ARG A 3 -26.31 19.81 -22.32
C ARG A 3 -25.72 20.04 -20.93
N VAL A 4 -26.37 20.87 -20.10
CA VAL A 4 -25.88 21.18 -18.74
C VAL A 4 -25.96 19.93 -17.86
N VAL A 5 -27.04 19.16 -17.99
CA VAL A 5 -27.21 17.90 -17.27
C VAL A 5 -26.13 16.89 -17.66
N HIS A 6 -25.80 16.75 -18.94
CA HIS A 6 -24.72 15.86 -19.38
C HIS A 6 -23.35 16.28 -18.84
N ILE A 7 -23.05 17.58 -18.82
CA ILE A 7 -21.78 18.09 -18.28
C ILE A 7 -21.68 17.80 -16.78
N ALA A 8 -22.75 18.06 -16.02
CA ALA A 8 -22.78 17.75 -14.59
C ALA A 8 -22.61 16.24 -14.33
N PHE A 9 -23.24 15.40 -15.14
CA PHE A 9 -23.13 13.94 -15.02
C PHE A 9 -21.73 13.44 -15.33
N PHE A 10 -21.08 13.99 -16.37
CA PHE A 10 -19.70 13.68 -16.70
C PHE A 10 -18.74 14.12 -15.61
N ALA A 11 -18.90 15.33 -15.07
CA ALA A 11 -18.09 15.82 -13.96
C ALA A 11 -18.24 14.93 -12.72
N LEU A 12 -19.47 14.52 -12.41
CA LEU A 12 -19.75 13.62 -11.28
C LEU A 12 -19.15 12.23 -11.49
N LEU A 13 -19.22 11.67 -12.69
CA LEU A 13 -18.58 10.39 -13.02
C LEU A 13 -17.06 10.47 -12.88
N VAL A 14 -16.43 11.51 -13.43
CA VAL A 14 -14.98 11.71 -13.31
C VAL A 14 -14.56 11.86 -11.84
N TYR A 15 -15.34 12.61 -11.05
CA TYR A 15 -15.11 12.78 -9.62
C TYR A 15 -15.21 11.45 -8.86
N LEU A 16 -16.27 10.66 -9.08
CA LEU A 16 -16.47 9.37 -8.41
C LEU A 16 -15.43 8.32 -8.82
N ILE A 17 -15.02 8.30 -10.08
CA ILE A 17 -13.98 7.39 -10.58
C ILE A 17 -12.61 7.78 -10.00
N GLY A 18 -12.30 9.08 -9.91
CA GLY A 18 -11.08 9.57 -9.27
C GLY A 18 -11.02 9.23 -7.77
N ASP A 19 -12.13 9.40 -7.06
CA ASP A 19 -12.24 9.10 -5.63
C ASP A 19 -12.10 7.59 -5.34
N ARG A 20 -12.75 6.74 -6.15
CA ARG A 20 -12.62 5.28 -6.09
C ARG A 20 -11.21 4.80 -6.43
N ALA A 21 -10.52 5.43 -7.39
CA ALA A 21 -9.14 5.08 -7.72
C ALA A 21 -8.19 5.40 -6.55
N LEU A 22 -8.42 6.50 -5.84
CA LEU A 22 -7.65 6.87 -4.65
C LEU A 22 -7.90 5.91 -3.49
N LEU A 23 -9.15 5.49 -3.28
CA LEU A 23 -9.54 4.53 -2.25
C LEU A 23 -9.10 3.08 -2.58
N HIS A 24 -9.05 2.70 -3.86
CA HIS A 24 -8.52 1.40 -4.28
C HIS A 24 -6.99 1.32 -4.24
N ALA A 25 -6.27 2.44 -4.32
CA ALA A 25 -4.85 2.47 -4.00
C ALA A 25 -4.61 2.09 -2.53
N GLN A 26 -5.34 2.72 -1.60
CA GLN A 26 -5.23 2.41 -0.16
C GLN A 26 -5.76 1.01 0.18
N GLY A 27 -6.81 0.54 -0.50
CA GLY A 27 -7.32 -0.82 -0.34
C GLY A 27 -6.37 -1.91 -0.87
N ARG A 28 -5.48 -1.57 -1.81
CA ARG A 28 -4.41 -2.48 -2.26
C ARG A 28 -3.29 -2.59 -1.24
N ASP A 29 -2.96 -1.49 -0.56
CA ASP A 29 -1.89 -1.42 0.43
C ASP A 29 -2.17 -2.25 1.70
N ALA A 30 -3.43 -2.62 1.94
CA ALA A 30 -3.89 -3.46 3.05
C ALA A 30 -4.11 -4.94 2.64
N SER A 31 -3.93 -5.29 1.36
CA SER A 31 -4.16 -6.65 0.90
C SER A 31 -3.05 -7.59 1.43
N PRO A 32 -3.37 -8.85 1.79
CA PRO A 32 -2.38 -9.80 2.29
C PRO A 32 -1.18 -9.97 1.35
N THR A 33 -1.42 -9.88 0.04
CA THR A 33 -0.38 -9.96 -1.01
C THR A 33 0.51 -8.72 -1.06
N ALA A 34 -0.03 -7.52 -0.84
CA ALA A 34 0.79 -6.31 -0.74
C ALA A 34 1.64 -6.31 0.54
N CYS A 35 1.08 -6.79 1.67
CA CYS A 35 1.83 -6.97 2.91
C CYS A 35 2.96 -8.00 2.76
N SER A 36 2.74 -9.13 2.08
CA SER A 36 3.80 -10.11 1.85
C SER A 36 4.90 -9.54 0.93
N GLN A 37 4.53 -8.77 -0.09
CA GLN A 37 5.49 -8.15 -1.00
C GLN A 37 6.30 -7.03 -0.33
N GLY A 38 5.71 -6.27 0.59
CA GLY A 38 6.43 -5.29 1.39
C GLY A 38 7.38 -5.96 2.39
N ALA A 39 6.98 -7.09 2.98
CA ALA A 39 7.79 -7.86 3.92
C ALA A 39 9.08 -8.36 3.26
N GLU A 40 8.95 -8.89 2.04
CA GLU A 40 10.10 -9.34 1.25
C GLU A 40 11.04 -8.18 0.92
N GLN A 41 10.52 -7.00 0.57
CA GLN A 41 11.34 -5.81 0.34
C GLN A 41 12.10 -5.38 1.59
N VAL A 42 11.46 -5.39 2.77
CA VAL A 42 12.12 -5.09 4.05
C VAL A 42 13.23 -6.11 4.35
N LYS A 43 12.98 -7.39 4.07
CA LYS A 43 14.00 -8.45 4.20
C LYS A 43 15.21 -8.17 3.32
N TYR A 44 15.01 -7.91 2.02
CA TYR A 44 16.12 -7.64 1.10
C TYR A 44 16.86 -6.36 1.45
N ALA A 45 16.15 -5.31 1.90
CA ALA A 45 16.78 -4.08 2.38
C ALA A 45 17.65 -4.35 3.62
N ALA A 46 17.17 -5.15 4.58
CA ALA A 46 17.95 -5.54 5.75
C ALA A 46 19.18 -6.37 5.38
N LEU A 47 19.04 -7.35 4.48
CA LEU A 47 20.17 -8.12 3.97
C LEU A 47 21.20 -7.22 3.27
N GLY A 48 20.74 -6.26 2.45
CA GLY A 48 21.59 -5.27 1.78
C GLY A 48 22.33 -4.33 2.74
N LYS A 49 21.76 -4.08 3.93
CA LYS A 49 22.41 -3.34 5.03
C LYS A 49 23.39 -4.19 5.85
N GLY A 50 23.54 -5.48 5.54
CA GLY A 50 24.43 -6.40 6.25
C GLY A 50 23.83 -7.07 7.48
N PHE A 51 22.51 -6.97 7.69
CA PHE A 51 21.85 -7.76 8.73
C PHE A 51 21.89 -9.26 8.36
N GLY A 52 22.10 -10.13 9.35
CA GLY A 52 22.03 -11.57 9.16
C GLY A 52 20.61 -12.04 8.80
N SER A 53 20.49 -13.22 8.16
CA SER A 53 19.19 -13.75 7.69
C SER A 53 18.11 -13.76 8.79
N ALA A 54 18.44 -14.23 9.98
CA ALA A 54 17.49 -14.29 11.10
C ALA A 54 16.96 -12.89 11.51
N ALA A 55 17.82 -11.86 11.47
CA ALA A 55 17.41 -10.49 11.78
C ALA A 55 16.57 -9.89 10.63
N ALA A 56 16.93 -10.18 9.38
CA ALA A 56 16.14 -9.77 8.22
C ALA A 56 14.76 -10.43 8.20
N ASP A 57 14.67 -11.72 8.54
CA ASP A 57 13.43 -12.46 8.65
C ASP A 57 12.55 -11.92 9.77
N SER A 58 13.14 -11.61 10.94
CA SER A 58 12.40 -10.99 12.05
C SER A 58 11.81 -9.63 11.68
N GLN A 59 12.54 -8.78 10.95
CA GLN A 59 12.02 -7.49 10.48
C GLN A 59 10.93 -7.65 9.42
N SER A 60 11.06 -8.64 8.54
CA SER A 60 10.04 -9.00 7.56
C SER A 60 8.72 -9.43 8.22
N GLU A 61 8.79 -10.32 9.22
CA GLU A 61 7.59 -10.76 9.97
C GLU A 61 6.96 -9.62 10.79
N ALA A 62 7.79 -8.77 11.40
CA ALA A 62 7.31 -7.58 12.11
C ALA A 62 6.56 -6.63 11.16
N PHE A 63 7.09 -6.38 9.97
CA PHE A 63 6.40 -5.59 8.95
C PHE A 63 5.10 -6.27 8.47
N MET A 64 5.13 -7.59 8.23
CA MET A 64 3.95 -8.31 7.75
C MET A 64 2.80 -8.28 8.76
N SER A 65 3.11 -8.50 10.04
CA SER A 65 2.14 -8.40 11.12
C SER A 65 1.60 -6.97 11.30
N SER A 66 2.47 -5.95 11.22
CA SER A 66 2.02 -4.55 11.32
C SER A 66 1.12 -4.16 10.15
N CYS A 67 1.48 -4.56 8.92
CA CYS A 67 0.71 -4.27 7.71
C CYS A 67 -0.69 -4.89 7.75
N LEU A 68 -0.81 -6.14 8.20
CA LEU A 68 -2.10 -6.83 8.32
C LEU A 68 -3.02 -6.21 9.39
N VAL A 69 -2.44 -5.68 10.47
CA VAL A 69 -3.19 -5.03 11.57
C VAL A 69 -3.54 -3.58 11.24
N SER A 70 -2.60 -2.83 10.63
CA SER A 70 -2.73 -1.39 10.38
C SER A 70 -3.40 -1.08 9.04
N GLY A 71 -3.38 -2.02 8.10
CA GLY A 71 -3.81 -1.83 6.71
C GLY A 71 -2.94 -0.84 5.93
N ARG A 72 -1.72 -0.53 6.38
CA ARG A 72 -0.82 0.47 5.75
C ARG A 72 0.55 -0.08 5.36
N GLY A 73 0.60 -1.03 4.43
CA GLY A 73 1.86 -1.65 4.00
C GLY A 73 2.92 -0.70 3.47
N ASN A 74 2.57 0.31 2.66
CA ASN A 74 3.57 1.13 2.00
C ASN A 74 4.30 2.10 2.94
N GLN A 75 3.60 2.63 3.95
CA GLN A 75 4.18 3.54 4.94
C GLN A 75 5.11 2.77 5.89
N ASP A 76 4.66 1.63 6.40
CA ASP A 76 5.44 0.79 7.31
C ASP A 76 6.72 0.26 6.62
N ALA A 77 6.71 0.06 5.30
CA ALA A 77 7.83 -0.47 4.53
C ALA A 77 8.90 0.61 4.34
N ALA A 78 8.48 1.83 3.99
CA ALA A 78 9.35 2.99 3.98
C ALA A 78 9.92 3.28 5.37
N VAL A 79 9.19 2.95 6.44
CA VAL A 79 9.67 3.08 7.82
C VAL A 79 10.71 2.04 8.22
N ALA A 80 10.54 0.79 7.80
CA ALA A 80 11.46 -0.29 8.11
C ALA A 80 12.71 -0.32 7.21
N ALA A 81 12.62 0.25 6.00
CA ALA A 81 13.73 0.31 5.05
C ALA A 81 14.72 1.46 5.29
N ARG A 82 14.33 2.49 6.05
CA ARG A 82 15.23 3.58 6.51
C ARG A 82 16.12 3.11 7.66
#